data_AF-A0A225UTK8-F1
#
_entry.id   AF-A0A225UTK8-F1
#
_cell.length_a   1.000
_cell.length_b   1.000
_cell.length_c   1.000
_cell.angle_alpha   90.00
_cell.angle_beta   90.00
_cell.angle_gamma   90.00
#
_symmetry.space_group_name_H-M   'P 1'
#
loop_
_entity.id
_entity.type
_entity.pdbx_description
1 polymer ?
#
loop_
_entity_poly.entity_id
_entity_poly.type
_entity_poly.pdbx_seq_one_letter_code
_entity_poly.pdbx_strand_id
1 'polypeptide(L)'
;MYMTLAHKGLLSHVEVVKQESEETEVGLTSDVKALGIIAQGVEQQHQTKIRSATRAMQAWNTLREYYNRTTLHNRVTMTRRLHEFQMENGWTMAKHLDAFDALVVGLQTLGGPVDEARQL
;
A
#
# COMPACT_ATOMS: atom_id res chain seq x y z
N MET A 1 -25.97 -6.03 32.52
CA MET A 1 -25.12 -7.23 32.66
C MET A 1 -24.04 -7.06 33.73
N TYR A 2 -23.31 -5.93 33.77
CA TYR A 2 -22.31 -5.62 34.83
C TYR A 2 -22.84 -5.69 36.27
N MET A 3 -24.02 -5.09 36.53
CA MET A 3 -24.62 -5.07 37.87
C MET A 3 -24.91 -6.48 38.43
N THR A 4 -25.25 -7.43 37.54
CA THR A 4 -25.58 -8.81 37.91
C THR A 4 -24.33 -9.64 38.24
N LEU A 5 -23.20 -9.33 37.60
CA LEU A 5 -21.90 -9.97 37.83
C LEU A 5 -21.28 -9.51 39.16
N ALA A 6 -21.43 -8.22 39.48
CA ALA A 6 -21.01 -7.65 40.75
C ALA A 6 -21.73 -8.28 41.94
N HIS A 7 -23.05 -8.42 41.83
CA HIS A 7 -23.89 -9.03 42.87
C HIS A 7 -23.55 -10.50 43.14
N LYS A 8 -22.97 -11.21 42.16
CA LYS A 8 -22.59 -12.63 42.30
C LYS A 8 -21.13 -12.83 42.72
N GLY A 9 -20.39 -11.77 43.03
CA GLY A 9 -18.96 -11.87 43.38
C GLY A 9 -18.08 -12.37 42.23
N LEU A 10 -18.61 -12.42 41.00
CA LEU A 10 -17.94 -12.94 39.81
C LEU A 10 -17.18 -11.85 39.04
N LEU A 11 -17.21 -10.60 39.53
CA LEU A 11 -16.47 -9.49 38.93
C LEU A 11 -14.97 -9.77 38.85
N SER A 12 -14.38 -10.37 39.90
CA SER A 12 -12.96 -10.74 39.94
C SER A 12 -12.58 -11.80 38.91
N HIS A 13 -13.54 -12.62 38.46
CA HIS A 13 -13.31 -13.66 37.46
C HIS A 13 -13.41 -13.13 36.02
N VAL A 14 -14.06 -11.97 35.82
CA VAL A 14 -14.15 -11.31 34.51
C VAL A 14 -12.84 -10.61 34.15
N GLU A 15 -12.10 -10.11 35.14
CA GLU A 15 -10.77 -9.52 34.94
C GLU A 15 -9.69 -10.59 34.70
N VAL A 16 -9.77 -11.73 35.38
CA VAL A 16 -8.80 -12.83 35.27
C VAL A 16 -8.80 -13.50 33.89
N VAL A 17 -9.91 -13.43 33.14
CA VAL A 17 -9.98 -13.99 31.77
C VAL A 17 -9.26 -13.11 30.74
N LYS A 18 -8.79 -11.91 31.10
CA LYS A 18 -8.05 -11.06 30.15
C LYS A 18 -6.59 -10.86 30.56
N GLN A 19 -5.88 -11.98 30.56
CA GLN A 19 -4.46 -11.96 30.26
C GLN A 19 -4.21 -12.82 29.01
N GLU A 20 -4.69 -12.33 27.86
CA GLU A 20 -4.21 -12.80 26.55
C GLU A 20 -2.80 -12.22 26.32
N SER A 21 -1.86 -12.58 27.18
CA SER A 21 -0.43 -12.49 26.94
C SER A 21 0.17 -13.88 26.86
N GLU A 22 -0.56 -14.81 26.24
CA GLU A 22 -0.01 -16.03 25.68
C GLU A 22 -0.20 -15.91 24.17
N GLU A 23 0.87 -15.60 23.46
CA GLU A 23 0.95 -15.85 22.02
C GLU A 23 0.71 -17.35 21.84
N THR A 24 -0.54 -17.74 21.61
CA THR A 24 -0.90 -19.14 21.41
C THR A 24 -0.08 -19.63 20.23
N GLU A 25 0.56 -20.81 20.33
CA GLU A 25 1.35 -21.40 19.24
C GLU A 25 0.57 -21.44 17.91
N VAL A 26 -0.75 -21.54 18.00
CA VAL A 26 -1.69 -21.46 16.87
C VAL A 26 -1.65 -20.08 16.18
N GLY A 27 -1.57 -18.99 16.95
CA GLY A 27 -1.37 -17.63 16.43
C GLY A 27 -0.04 -17.49 15.71
N LEU A 28 1.05 -17.95 16.31
CA LEU A 28 2.39 -17.87 15.71
C LEU A 28 2.50 -18.72 14.43
N THR A 29 1.94 -19.93 14.44
CA THR A 29 1.91 -20.80 13.25
C THR A 29 1.05 -20.21 12.12
N SER A 30 -0.04 -19.51 12.44
CA SER A 30 -0.83 -18.80 11.45
C SER A 30 -0.11 -17.58 10.86
N ASP A 31 0.65 -16.83 11.66
CA ASP A 31 1.45 -15.68 11.20
C ASP A 31 2.58 -16.13 10.27
N VAL A 32 3.28 -17.22 10.60
CA VAL A 32 4.31 -17.81 9.72
C VAL A 32 3.72 -18.26 8.39
N LYS A 33 2.53 -18.89 8.39
CA LYS A 33 1.82 -19.27 7.16
C LYS A 33 1.45 -18.03 6.34
N ALA A 34 0.91 -17.00 6.97
CA ALA A 34 0.57 -15.75 6.30
C ALA A 34 1.80 -15.06 5.70
N LEU A 35 2.93 -15.05 6.41
CA LEU A 35 4.20 -14.53 5.91
C LEU A 35 4.68 -15.33 4.68
N GLY A 36 4.56 -16.66 4.70
CA GLY A 36 4.88 -17.52 3.56
C GLY A 36 4.03 -17.22 2.33
N ILE A 37 2.71 -17.02 2.51
CA ILE A 37 1.79 -16.65 1.43
C ILE A 37 2.15 -15.28 0.85
N ILE A 38 2.45 -14.29 1.70
CA ILE A 38 2.89 -12.96 1.27
C ILE A 38 4.19 -13.08 0.47
N ALA A 39 5.18 -13.82 0.97
CA ALA A 39 6.42 -14.05 0.27
C ALA A 39 6.19 -14.73 -1.08
N GLN A 40 5.32 -15.73 -1.19
CA GLN A 40 5.03 -16.36 -2.48
C GLN A 40 4.37 -15.40 -3.49
N GLY A 41 3.53 -14.47 -3.03
CA GLY A 41 2.81 -13.52 -3.89
C GLY A 41 3.65 -12.33 -4.36
N VAL A 42 4.84 -12.11 -3.82
CA VAL A 42 5.71 -10.99 -4.18
C VAL A 42 6.61 -11.35 -5.36
N GLU A 43 6.71 -10.44 -6.33
CA GLU A 43 7.64 -10.61 -7.46
C GLU A 43 9.09 -10.79 -6.99
N GLN A 44 9.86 -11.63 -7.68
CA GLN A 44 11.22 -12.00 -7.28
C GLN A 44 12.15 -10.79 -7.03
N GLN A 45 12.01 -9.74 -7.84
CA GLN A 45 12.77 -8.49 -7.71
C GLN A 45 12.46 -7.70 -6.43
N HIS A 46 11.30 -7.91 -5.82
CA HIS A 46 10.83 -7.18 -4.64
C HIS A 46 10.94 -8.01 -3.34
N GLN A 47 11.30 -9.29 -3.42
CA GLN A 47 11.52 -10.19 -2.28
C GLN A 47 12.51 -9.63 -1.24
N THR A 48 13.57 -8.98 -1.70
CA THR A 48 14.59 -8.38 -0.83
C THR A 48 14.01 -7.33 0.12
N LYS A 49 12.87 -6.72 -0.22
CA LYS A 49 12.20 -5.69 0.60
C LYS A 49 11.58 -6.25 1.88
N ILE A 50 11.16 -7.53 1.88
CA ILE A 50 10.54 -8.18 3.03
C ILE A 50 11.47 -9.19 3.72
N ARG A 51 12.73 -9.30 3.29
CA ARG A 51 13.69 -10.28 3.81
C ARG A 51 13.89 -10.19 5.33
N SER A 52 13.80 -9.00 5.90
CA SER A 52 13.96 -8.75 7.34
C SER A 52 12.66 -8.80 8.13
N ALA A 53 11.51 -9.07 7.49
CA ALA A 53 10.22 -9.12 8.16
C ALA A 53 10.05 -10.44 8.91
N THR A 54 9.80 -10.37 10.21
CA THR A 54 9.57 -11.56 11.05
C THR A 54 8.08 -11.89 11.19
N ARG A 55 7.21 -10.89 10.99
CA ARG A 55 5.76 -11.03 11.08
C ARG A 55 5.08 -10.73 9.75
N ALA A 56 3.97 -11.40 9.46
CA ALA A 56 3.22 -11.19 8.21
C ALA A 56 2.77 -9.73 8.05
N MET A 57 2.32 -9.11 9.14
CA MET A 57 1.89 -7.71 9.15
C MET A 57 3.05 -6.73 8.85
N GLN A 58 4.26 -7.03 9.31
CA GLN A 58 5.43 -6.20 9.01
C GLN A 58 5.77 -6.27 7.52
N ALA A 59 5.81 -7.47 6.95
CA ALA A 59 6.04 -7.66 5.52
C ALA A 59 4.99 -6.91 4.67
N TRP A 60 3.71 -7.04 5.04
CA TRP A 60 2.61 -6.34 4.36
C TRP A 60 2.76 -4.81 4.41
N ASN A 61 3.06 -4.25 5.58
CA ASN A 61 3.23 -2.81 5.73
C ASN A 61 4.41 -2.29 4.91
N THR A 62 5.55 -3.01 4.89
CA THR A 62 6.71 -2.64 4.07
C THR A 62 6.38 -2.66 2.58
N LEU A 63 5.67 -3.69 2.09
CA LEU A 63 5.24 -3.75 0.69
C LEU A 63 4.27 -2.61 0.36
N ARG A 64 3.27 -2.39 1.22
CA ARG A 64 2.27 -1.33 1.06
C ARG A 64 2.94 0.04 0.96
N GLU A 65 3.86 0.35 1.85
CA GLU A 65 4.59 1.62 1.82
C GLU A 65 5.44 1.75 0.56
N TYR A 66 6.18 0.70 0.19
CA TYR A 66 7.02 0.70 -1.00
C TYR A 66 6.22 0.92 -2.29
N TYR A 67 5.17 0.13 -2.53
CA TYR A 67 4.35 0.26 -3.73
C TYR A 67 3.57 1.56 -3.75
N ASN A 68 2.93 1.97 -2.64
CA ASN A 68 2.21 3.24 -2.61
C ASN A 68 3.13 4.42 -2.82
N ARG A 69 4.32 4.44 -2.20
CA ARG A 69 5.32 5.49 -2.42
C ARG A 69 5.77 5.53 -3.87
N THR A 70 6.03 4.38 -4.47
CA THR A 70 6.46 4.28 -5.87
C THR A 70 5.36 4.78 -6.80
N THR A 71 4.12 4.32 -6.63
CA THR A 71 2.96 4.77 -7.41
C THR A 71 2.71 6.27 -7.22
N LEU A 72 2.76 6.80 -5.99
CA LEU A 72 2.58 8.23 -5.73
C LEU A 72 3.71 9.05 -6.37
N HIS A 73 4.96 8.64 -6.18
CA HIS A 73 6.12 9.30 -6.78
C HIS A 73 6.01 9.35 -8.31
N ASN A 74 5.61 8.24 -8.93
CA ASN A 74 5.40 8.15 -10.37
C ASN A 74 4.27 9.10 -10.82
N ARG A 75 3.13 9.11 -10.12
CA ARG A 75 1.99 10.00 -10.41
C ARG A 75 2.39 11.47 -10.29
N VAL A 76 3.07 11.86 -9.22
CA VAL A 76 3.54 13.24 -9.01
C VAL A 76 4.56 13.63 -10.08
N THR A 77 5.52 12.76 -10.38
CA THR A 77 6.52 13.00 -11.42
C THR A 77 5.89 13.18 -12.79
N MET A 78 4.93 12.33 -13.16
CA MET A 78 4.20 12.46 -14.43
C MET A 78 3.33 13.71 -14.48
N THR A 79 2.62 14.05 -13.40
CA THR A 79 1.81 15.27 -13.33
C THR A 79 2.67 16.52 -13.47
N ARG A 80 3.86 16.53 -12.84
CA ARG A 80 4.83 17.61 -13.00
C ARG A 80 5.31 17.74 -14.43
N ARG A 81 5.67 16.62 -15.08
CA ARG A 81 6.08 16.62 -16.50
C ARG A 81 4.97 17.14 -17.41
N LEU A 82 3.71 16.82 -17.13
CA LEU A 82 2.57 17.35 -17.88
C LEU A 82 2.43 18.86 -17.70
N HIS A 83 2.55 19.37 -16.45
CA HIS A 83 2.46 20.80 -16.18
C HIS A 83 3.61 21.61 -16.80
N GLU A 84 4.81 21.04 -16.80
CA GLU A 84 6.01 21.63 -17.41
C GLU A 84 6.09 21.35 -18.91
N PHE A 85 5.13 20.61 -19.50
CA PHE A 85 5.17 20.22 -20.90
C PHE A 85 4.94 21.43 -21.80
N GLN A 86 5.94 21.78 -22.58
CA GLN A 86 5.90 22.87 -23.54
C GLN A 86 6.47 22.41 -24.88
N MET A 87 6.06 23.08 -25.95
CA MET A 87 6.59 22.80 -27.27
C MET A 87 8.03 23.30 -27.38
N GLU A 88 8.96 22.40 -27.71
CA GLU A 88 10.36 22.77 -27.94
C GLU A 88 10.54 23.49 -29.29
N ASN A 89 11.48 24.43 -29.32
CA ASN A 89 11.85 25.13 -30.55
C ASN A 89 12.35 24.15 -31.61
N GLY A 90 11.78 24.23 -32.82
CA GLY A 90 12.15 23.37 -33.94
C GLY A 90 11.40 22.03 -34.00
N TRP A 91 10.47 21.76 -33.07
CA TRP A 91 9.57 20.60 -33.20
C TRP A 91 8.44 20.90 -34.19
N THR A 92 7.97 19.87 -34.87
CA THR A 92 6.71 19.93 -35.63
C THR A 92 5.54 19.73 -34.67
N MET A 93 4.36 20.26 -35.02
CA MET A 93 3.15 20.07 -34.21
C MET A 93 2.81 18.58 -34.03
N ALA A 94 3.00 17.77 -35.07
CA ALA A 94 2.79 16.32 -34.97
C ALA A 94 3.67 15.66 -33.88
N LYS A 95 4.97 15.99 -33.87
CA LYS A 95 5.90 15.46 -32.87
C LYS A 95 5.55 15.91 -31.45
N HIS A 96 5.04 17.14 -31.29
CA HIS A 96 4.56 17.63 -30.01
C HIS A 96 3.33 16.87 -29.51
N LEU A 97 2.36 16.59 -30.40
CA LEU A 97 1.16 15.83 -30.07
C LEU A 97 1.47 14.36 -29.73
N ASP A 98 2.38 13.71 -30.47
CA ASP A 98 2.82 12.34 -30.15
C ASP A 98 3.43 12.23 -28.75
N ALA A 99 4.26 13.21 -28.37
CA ALA A 99 4.89 13.27 -27.05
C ALA A 99 3.88 13.57 -25.93
N PHE A 100 2.89 14.43 -26.22
CA PHE A 100 1.78 14.70 -25.30
C PHE A 100 0.92 13.46 -25.08
N ASP A 101 0.57 12.73 -26.14
CA ASP A 101 -0.23 11.51 -26.07
C ASP A 101 0.46 10.43 -25.22
N ALA A 102 1.77 10.26 -25.40
CA ALA A 102 2.57 9.36 -24.56
C ALA A 102 2.52 9.74 -23.06
N LEU A 103 2.54 11.03 -22.73
CA LEU A 103 2.40 11.52 -21.35
C LEU A 103 1.00 11.24 -20.78
N VAL A 104 -0.05 11.45 -21.58
CA VAL A 104 -1.45 11.19 -21.19
C VAL A 104 -1.69 9.69 -20.96
N VAL A 105 -1.24 8.83 -21.87
CA VAL A 105 -1.31 7.36 -21.73
C VAL A 105 -0.54 6.89 -20.49
N GLY A 106 0.62 7.48 -20.21
CA GLY A 106 1.39 7.20 -19.00
C GLY A 106 0.66 7.57 -17.70
N LEU A 107 -0.13 8.65 -17.69
CA LEU A 107 -0.94 9.04 -16.53
C LEU A 107 -2.16 8.13 -16.33
N GLN A 108 -2.82 7.74 -17.42
CA GLN A 108 -3.96 6.83 -17.40
C GLN A 108 -3.57 5.44 -16.89
N THR A 109 -2.43 4.91 -17.34
CA THR A 109 -1.90 3.60 -16.89
C THR A 109 -1.54 3.58 -15.40
N LEU A 110 -1.20 4.72 -14.80
CA LEU A 110 -0.94 4.86 -13.36
C LEU A 110 -2.21 5.08 -12.50
N GLY A 111 -3.40 4.96 -13.10
CA GLY A 111 -4.69 5.06 -12.40
C GLY A 111 -5.05 6.48 -11.94
N GLY A 112 -4.43 7.51 -12.52
CA GLY A 112 -4.88 8.88 -12.34
C GLY A 112 -5.99 9.21 -13.33
N PRO A 113 -7.19 9.66 -12.90
CA PRO A 113 -8.08 10.35 -13.83
C PRO A 113 -7.33 11.60 -14.31
N VAL A 114 -7.05 11.67 -15.60
CA VAL A 114 -6.73 12.93 -16.27
C VAL A 114 -8.06 13.68 -16.35
N ASP A 115 -8.42 14.33 -15.24
CA ASP A 115 -9.61 15.17 -15.17
C ASP A 115 -9.51 16.25 -16.25
N GLU A 116 -10.49 16.30 -17.16
CA GLU A 116 -10.55 17.26 -18.27
C GLU A 116 -10.47 18.71 -17.78
N ALA A 117 -10.83 18.96 -16.51
CA ALA A 117 -10.66 20.27 -15.85
C ALA A 117 -9.19 20.72 -15.69
N ARG A 118 -8.21 19.84 -15.92
CA ARG A 118 -6.77 20.14 -15.84
C ARG A 118 -6.15 20.54 -17.19
N GLN A 119 -6.96 20.67 -18.25
CA GLN A 119 -6.52 21.07 -19.59
C GLN A 119 -6.68 22.57 -19.89
N LEU A 120 -6.76 23.43 -18.88
CA LEU A 120 -6.85 24.89 -19.06
C LEU A 120 -5.58 25.62 -18.61
#